data_AF-A0ABD2MQP6-F1
#
_entry.id   AF-A0ABD2MQP6-F1
#
_cell.length_a   1.000
_cell.length_b   1.000
_cell.length_c   1.000
_cell.angle_alpha   90.00
_cell.angle_beta   90.00
_cell.angle_gamma   90.00
#
_symmetry.space_group_name_H-M   'P 1'
#
loop_
_entity.id
_entity.type
_entity.pdbx_description
1 polymer ?
#
loop_
_entity_poly.entity_id
_entity_poly.type
_entity_poly.pdbx_seq_one_letter_code
_entity_poly.pdbx_strand_id
1 'polypeptide(L)'
;MYCYVNFRLPVNVPTAFARFKYDIIGPNGMISDIYLNLIQVTDYDGGHFAAFENPKVLADDIFNGIAKMELIHGAEKSSSK
;
A
#
# COMPACT_ATOMS: atom_id res chain seq x y z
N MET A 1 -20.06 18.81 -6.58
CA MET A 1 -20.00 17.34 -6.67
C MET A 1 -18.69 16.90 -6.01
N TYR A 2 -18.68 16.70 -4.69
CA TYR A 2 -17.49 16.27 -3.95
C TYR A 2 -17.60 14.76 -3.76
N CYS A 3 -16.64 14.01 -4.30
CA CYS A 3 -16.54 12.57 -4.10
C CYS A 3 -16.15 12.32 -2.64
N TYR A 4 -17.10 11.87 -1.83
CA TYR A 4 -16.84 11.41 -0.47
C TYR A 4 -16.21 10.02 -0.54
N VAL A 5 -14.89 9.93 -0.36
CA VAL A 5 -14.27 8.70 0.14
C VAL A 5 -14.82 8.44 1.54
N ASN A 6 -15.69 7.45 1.65
CA ASN A 6 -16.45 7.13 2.85
C ASN A 6 -15.55 6.36 3.83
N PHE A 7 -14.89 7.06 4.76
CA PHE A 7 -14.00 6.51 5.80
C PHE A 7 -14.64 5.47 6.75
N ARG A 8 -15.87 5.05 6.51
CA ARG A 8 -16.63 4.14 7.38
C ARG A 8 -16.45 2.65 7.06
N LEU A 9 -15.89 2.29 5.91
CA LEU A 9 -15.73 0.88 5.52
C LEU A 9 -14.25 0.53 5.43
N PRO A 10 -13.75 -0.37 6.30
CA PRO A 10 -12.38 -0.81 6.23
C PRO A 10 -12.13 -1.59 4.93
N VAL A 11 -10.97 -1.36 4.33
CA VAL A 11 -10.49 -2.02 3.11
C VAL A 11 -9.86 -3.36 3.50
N ASN A 12 -10.51 -4.45 3.07
CA ASN A 12 -10.08 -5.82 3.36
C ASN A 12 -9.24 -6.44 2.22
N VAL A 13 -8.84 -5.67 1.20
CA VAL A 13 -7.96 -6.20 0.14
C VAL A 13 -6.51 -6.12 0.58
N PRO A 14 -5.66 -7.08 0.15
CA PRO A 14 -4.23 -7.01 0.44
C PRO A 14 -3.64 -5.72 -0.15
N THR A 15 -3.03 -4.90 0.70
CA THR A 15 -2.59 -3.55 0.37
C THR A 15 -1.10 -3.38 0.62
N ALA A 16 -0.41 -2.77 -0.35
CA ALA A 16 0.99 -2.34 -0.25
C ALA A 16 1.03 -0.82 -0.18
N PHE A 17 1.82 -0.26 0.74
CA PHE A 17 1.85 1.18 0.99
C PHE A 17 3.29 1.71 1.05
N ALA A 18 3.66 2.53 0.06
CA ALA A 18 4.94 3.25 0.03
C ALA A 18 4.74 4.68 0.54
N ARG A 19 5.45 5.05 1.60
CA ARG A 19 5.39 6.38 2.21
C ARG A 19 6.60 7.19 1.83
N PHE A 20 6.37 8.43 1.44
CA PHE A 20 7.42 9.38 1.10
C PHE A 20 7.44 10.51 2.14
N LYS A 21 8.63 10.80 2.66
CA LYS A 21 8.84 11.70 3.81
C LYS A 21 8.23 13.10 3.63
N TYR A 22 8.24 13.64 2.42
CA TYR A 22 7.74 14.97 2.08
C TYR A 22 6.39 14.93 1.35
N ASP A 23 5.70 13.78 1.36
CA ASP A 23 4.35 13.65 0.83
C ASP A 23 3.29 13.99 1.90
N ILE A 24 2.09 14.36 1.45
CA ILE A 24 0.97 14.73 2.31
C ILE A 24 0.30 13.42 2.78
N ILE A 25 0.89 12.80 3.79
CA ILE A 25 0.38 11.55 4.38
C ILE A 25 -0.32 11.85 5.71
N GLY A 26 -1.46 11.18 5.94
CA GLY A 26 -2.20 11.24 7.20
C GLY A 26 -1.43 10.61 8.39
N PRO A 27 -1.93 10.74 9.62
CA PRO A 27 -1.28 10.19 10.81
C PRO A 27 -1.13 8.66 10.73
N ASN A 28 0.00 8.13 11.23
CA ASN A 28 0.39 6.72 11.10
C ASN A 28 -0.69 5.69 11.50
N GLY A 29 -1.48 5.96 12.54
CA GLY A 29 -2.53 5.03 13.01
C GLY A 29 -3.74 4.93 12.07
N MET A 30 -3.97 5.95 11.25
CA MET A 30 -5.14 5.99 10.36
C MET A 30 -5.04 4.97 9.22
N ILE A 31 -3.82 4.66 8.77
CA ILE A 31 -3.60 3.72 7.66
C ILE A 31 -3.95 2.30 8.09
N SER A 32 -3.56 1.88 9.30
CA SER A 32 -3.92 0.55 9.83
C SER A 32 -5.42 0.42 10.13
N ASP A 33 -6.08 1.51 10.48
CA ASP A 33 -7.52 1.50 10.74
C ASP A 33 -8.34 1.37 9.45
N ILE A 34 -7.82 1.91 8.34
CA ILE A 34 -8.48 1.87 7.02
C ILE A 34 -8.13 0.60 6.25
N TYR A 35 -6.87 0.17 6.26
CA TYR A 35 -6.40 -0.98 5.49
C TYR A 35 -6.08 -2.14 6.43
N LEU A 36 -7.00 -3.11 6.51
CA LEU A 36 -6.89 -4.23 7.47
C LEU A 36 -5.79 -5.23 7.09
N ASN A 37 -5.55 -5.39 5.78
CA ASN A 37 -4.60 -6.36 5.24
C ASN A 37 -3.39 -5.66 4.62
N LEU A 38 -2.62 -4.95 5.45
CA LEU A 38 -1.37 -4.32 5.04
C LEU A 38 -0.26 -5.37 4.92
N ILE A 39 0.21 -5.59 3.69
CA ILE A 39 1.27 -6.57 3.36
C ILE A 39 2.66 -5.94 3.46
N GLN A 40 2.75 -4.65 3.12
CA GLN A 40 3.98 -3.90 3.22
C GLN A 40 3.69 -2.43 3.52
N VAL A 41 4.50 -1.88 4.41
CA VAL A 41 4.61 -0.45 4.66
C VAL A 41 6.09 -0.10 4.60
N THR A 42 6.47 0.72 3.64
CA THR A 42 7.85 1.12 3.39
C THR A 42 7.97 2.63 3.49
N ASP A 43 9.06 3.11 4.08
CA ASP A 43 9.35 4.53 4.24
C ASP A 43 10.53 4.92 3.35
N TYR A 44 10.31 5.90 2.48
CA TYR A 44 11.26 6.40 1.51
C TYR A 44 11.46 7.91 1.61
N ASP A 45 12.59 8.37 1.08
CA ASP A 45 12.83 9.80 0.88
C ASP A 45 12.25 10.25 -0.46
N GLY A 46 11.67 11.45 -0.48
CA GLY A 46 10.94 12.00 -1.64
C GLY A 46 9.64 12.69 -1.26
N GLY A 47 8.96 13.25 -2.25
CA GLY A 47 7.70 13.98 -2.13
C GLY A 47 6.52 13.29 -2.81
N HIS A 48 5.51 14.10 -3.12
CA HIS A 48 4.22 13.65 -3.67
C HIS A 48 4.36 12.94 -5.03
N PHE A 49 5.35 13.33 -5.84
CA PHE A 49 5.57 12.80 -7.18
C PHE A 49 6.63 11.70 -7.18
N ALA A 50 6.49 10.71 -6.30
CA ALA A 50 7.44 9.60 -6.14
C ALA A 50 7.86 8.93 -7.45
N ALA A 51 6.92 8.75 -8.39
CA ALA A 51 7.19 8.15 -9.70
C ALA A 51 8.13 9.01 -10.57
N PHE A 52 8.11 10.33 -10.37
CA PHE A 52 8.91 11.28 -11.12
C PHE A 52 10.22 11.62 -10.41
N GLU A 53 10.18 11.72 -9.08
CA GLU A 53 11.34 12.02 -8.24
C GLU A 53 12.29 10.83 -8.10
N ASN A 54 11.73 9.64 -7.82
CA ASN A 54 12.48 8.42 -7.56
C ASN A 54 11.86 7.21 -8.32
N PRO A 55 11.86 7.23 -9.67
CA PRO A 55 11.18 6.23 -10.49
C PRO A 55 11.62 4.80 -10.19
N LYS A 56 12.92 4.59 -9.97
CA LYS A 56 13.48 3.26 -9.69
C LYS A 56 13.01 2.73 -8.33
N VAL A 57 13.05 3.57 -7.30
CA VAL A 57 12.63 3.20 -5.93
C VAL A 57 11.15 2.82 -5.93
N LEU A 58 10.31 3.63 -6.56
CA LEU A 58 8.88 3.33 -6.64
C LEU A 58 8.60 2.07 -7.45
N ALA A 59 9.26 1.88 -8.60
CA ALA A 59 9.09 0.68 -9.42
C ALA A 59 9.48 -0.58 -8.64
N ASP A 60 10.62 -0.57 -7.96
CA ASP A 60 11.09 -1.70 -7.16
C ASP A 60 10.11 -2.01 -6.02
N ASP A 61 9.55 -1.01 -5.33
CA ASP A 61 8.55 -1.21 -4.28
C ASP A 61 7.24 -1.83 -4.82
N ILE A 62 6.77 -1.38 -6.00
CA ILE A 62 5.59 -1.94 -6.67
C ILE A 62 5.79 -3.42 -7.00
N PHE A 63 6.91 -3.78 -7.64
CA PHE A 63 7.18 -5.17 -8.00
C PHE A 63 7.30 -6.06 -6.76
N ASN A 64 7.97 -5.57 -5.71
CA ASN A 64 8.05 -6.27 -4.44
C ASN A 64 6.67 -6.45 -3.77
N GLY A 65 5.80 -5.44 -3.86
CA GLY A 65 4.44 -5.51 -3.35
C GLY A 65 3.59 -6.54 -4.08
N ILE A 66 3.65 -6.55 -5.41
CA ILE A 66 2.94 -7.52 -6.24
C ILE A 66 3.43 -8.95 -5.94
N ALA A 67 4.74 -9.17 -5.86
CA ALA A 67 5.29 -10.49 -5.56
C ALA A 67 4.77 -11.03 -4.21
N LYS A 68 4.67 -10.18 -3.18
CA LYS A 68 4.09 -10.59 -1.88
C LYS A 68 2.59 -10.89 -1.99
N MET A 69 1.84 -10.10 -2.76
CA MET A 69 0.42 -10.36 -3.02
C MET A 69 0.22 -11.71 -3.73
N GLU A 70 1.05 -12.02 -4.73
CA GLU A 70 1.00 -13.29 -5.46
C GLU A 70 1.31 -14.48 -4.55
N LEU A 71 2.27 -14.34 -3.62
CA LEU A 71 2.57 -15.37 -2.63
C LEU A 71 1.38 -15.65 -1.70
N ILE A 72 0.70 -14.61 -1.21
CA ILE A 72 -0.51 -14.75 -0.38
C ILE A 72 -1.61 -15.46 -1.17
N HIS A 73 -1.87 -15.02 -2.41
CA HIS A 73 -2.86 -15.64 -3.28
C HIS A 73 -2.55 -17.11 -3.61
N GLY A 74 -1.26 -17.43 -3.80
CA GLY A 74 -0.79 -18.80 -4.04
C GLY A 74 -0.91 -19.69 -2.79
N ALA A 75 -0.61 -19.15 -1.60
CA ALA A 75 -0.73 -19.86 -0.34
C ALA A 75 -2.19 -20.24 -0.04
N GLU A 76 -3.15 -19.34 -0.30
CA GLU A 76 -4.58 -19.61 -0.13
C GLU A 76 -5.06 -20.79 -0.99
N LYS A 77 -4.50 -20.98 -2.19
CA LYS A 77 -4.84 -22.12 -3.07
C LYS A 77 -4.30 -23.46 -2.56
N SER A 78 -3.26 -23.47 -1.74
CA SER A 78 -2.67 -24.70 -1.18
C SER A 78 -3.40 -25.25 0.05
N SER A 79 -4.19 -24.42 0.74
CA SER A 79 -4.93 -24.79 1.96
C SER A 79 -6.35 -25.33 1.68
N SER A 80 -6.84 -25.21 0.44
CA SER A 80 -8.19 -25.67 0.04
C SER A 80 -8.15 -26.99 -0.76
N LYS A 81 -7.12 -27.81 -0.55
CA LYS A 81 -6.96 -29.10 -1.23
C LYS A 81 -6.81 -30.25 -0.25
#